data_AF-A0A6S6TAZ4-F1
#
_entry.id   AF-A0A6S6TAZ4-F1
#
_cell.length_a   1.000
_cell.length_b   1.000
_cell.length_c   1.000
_cell.angle_alpha   90.00
_cell.angle_beta   90.00
_cell.angle_gamma   90.00
#
_symmetry.space_group_name_H-M   'P 1'
#
loop_
_entity.id
_entity.type
_entity.pdbx_description
1 polymer ?
#
loop_
_entity_poly.entity_id
_entity_poly.type
_entity_poly.pdbx_seq_one_letter_code
_entity_poly.pdbx_strand_id
1 'polypeptide(L)'
;MVLPKDELGAWMPMLFPGLGLGESETDWSIFYITPLGPELSRIDTRTRVKNASSWEFQKQEWRSTPFWMKNTSGKYRSDQATGEDDPMTSGDFTAEDIYACEQQQKSLKSPYFEVGASAEQGESPVREHQQIVLDYMEGRR
;
A
#
# COMPACT_ATOMS: atom_id res chain seq x y z
N MET A 1 -22.07 0.14 -14.80
CA MET A 1 -22.43 0.53 -13.43
C MET A 1 -22.01 1.96 -13.24
N VAL A 2 -22.96 2.85 -12.90
CA VAL A 2 -22.67 4.22 -12.48
C VAL A 2 -22.73 4.18 -10.96
N LEU A 3 -21.58 4.35 -10.30
CA LEU A 3 -21.52 4.41 -8.84
C LEU A 3 -21.97 5.81 -8.37
N PRO A 4 -22.72 5.91 -7.26
CA PRO A 4 -22.99 7.19 -6.57
C PRO A 4 -21.70 7.97 -6.30
N LYS A 5 -21.77 9.30 -6.31
CA LYS A 5 -20.58 10.17 -6.20
C LYS A 5 -19.86 10.02 -4.85
N ASP A 6 -20.62 9.71 -3.82
CA ASP A 6 -20.22 9.43 -2.45
C ASP A 6 -19.64 8.02 -2.26
N GLU A 7 -19.81 7.12 -3.24
CA GLU A 7 -19.21 5.79 -3.30
C GLU A 7 -18.00 5.73 -4.24
N LEU A 8 -17.57 6.88 -4.78
CA LEU A 8 -16.35 7.00 -5.59
C LEU A 8 -15.12 7.02 -4.68
N GLY A 9 -14.09 6.26 -5.04
CA GLY A 9 -12.88 6.15 -4.25
C GLY A 9 -12.18 4.80 -4.41
N ALA A 10 -11.14 4.61 -3.61
CA ALA A 10 -10.43 3.35 -3.50
C ALA A 10 -10.86 2.63 -2.22
N TRP A 11 -11.23 1.35 -2.34
CA TRP A 11 -11.45 0.48 -1.19
C TRP A 11 -10.30 -0.52 -1.10
N MET A 12 -9.53 -0.45 0.00
CA MET A 12 -8.23 -1.14 0.13
C MET A 12 -8.16 -2.00 1.40
N PRO A 13 -8.91 -3.11 1.52
CA PRO A 13 -8.83 -3.98 2.69
C PRO A 13 -7.61 -4.91 2.63
N MET A 14 -7.11 -5.28 3.81
CA MET A 14 -6.11 -6.34 3.99
C MET A 14 -6.76 -7.56 4.65
N LEU A 15 -6.58 -8.72 4.05
CA LEU A 15 -7.00 -10.02 4.56
C LEU A 15 -5.76 -10.78 5.05
N PHE A 16 -5.78 -11.19 6.32
CA PHE A 16 -4.74 -12.03 6.90
C PHE A 16 -4.64 -13.36 6.11
N PRO A 17 -3.42 -13.88 5.81
CA PRO A 17 -2.11 -13.45 6.31
C PRO A 17 -1.36 -12.43 5.43
N GLY A 18 -1.85 -12.07 4.25
CA GLY A 18 -1.06 -11.27 3.32
C GLY A 18 -1.74 -11.01 1.98
N LEU A 19 -3.06 -10.95 1.95
CA LEU A 19 -3.83 -10.70 0.74
C LEU A 19 -4.48 -9.32 0.84
N GLY A 20 -3.96 -8.34 0.09
CA GLY A 20 -4.61 -7.06 -0.07
C GLY A 20 -5.51 -7.03 -1.30
N LEU A 21 -6.63 -6.32 -1.20
CA LEU A 21 -7.48 -5.97 -2.33
C LEU A 21 -7.39 -4.46 -2.54
N GLY A 22 -7.46 -4.02 -3.80
CA GLY A 22 -7.61 -2.62 -4.13
C GLY A 22 -8.63 -2.45 -5.21
N GLU A 23 -9.78 -1.87 -4.88
CA GLU A 23 -10.90 -1.72 -5.79
C GLU A 23 -11.16 -0.26 -6.11
N SER A 24 -11.35 0.04 -7.39
CA SER A 24 -11.75 1.34 -7.92
C SER A 24 -12.96 1.19 -8.86
N GLU A 25 -13.42 2.28 -9.45
CA GLU A 25 -14.55 2.25 -10.39
C GLU A 25 -14.21 1.60 -11.75
N THR A 26 -12.91 1.50 -12.06
CA THR A 26 -12.41 1.05 -13.36
C THR A 26 -11.61 -0.23 -13.30
N ASP A 27 -11.14 -0.61 -12.12
CA ASP A 27 -10.24 -1.73 -11.96
C ASP A 27 -10.32 -2.30 -10.55
N TRP A 28 -9.80 -3.51 -10.42
CA TRP A 28 -9.48 -4.08 -9.12
C TRP A 28 -8.13 -4.76 -9.19
N SER A 29 -7.41 -4.70 -8.08
CA SER A 29 -6.09 -5.25 -7.90
C SER A 29 -6.08 -6.19 -6.71
N ILE A 30 -5.31 -7.27 -6.84
CA ILE A 30 -4.92 -8.12 -5.71
C ILE A 30 -3.43 -7.93 -5.49
N PHE A 31 -3.02 -7.72 -4.25
CA PHE A 31 -1.61 -7.73 -3.83
C PHE A 31 -1.40 -8.93 -2.92
N TYR A 32 -0.64 -9.92 -3.37
CA TYR A 32 -0.34 -11.11 -2.58
C TYR A 32 1.08 -11.02 -2.03
N ILE A 33 1.19 -10.94 -0.70
CA ILE A 33 2.46 -10.84 0.02
C ILE A 33 2.83 -12.25 0.51
N THR A 34 3.88 -12.82 -0.07
CA THR A 34 4.38 -14.14 0.27
C THR A 34 5.70 -14.03 1.03
N PRO A 35 5.81 -14.53 2.27
CA PRO A 35 7.09 -14.62 2.94
C PRO A 35 7.98 -15.66 2.23
N LEU A 36 9.21 -15.25 1.87
CA LEU A 36 10.24 -16.13 1.33
C LEU A 36 11.32 -16.46 2.37
N GLY A 37 11.38 -15.69 3.46
CA GLY A 37 12.24 -15.90 4.62
C GLY A 37 11.96 -14.84 5.69
N PRO A 38 12.70 -14.86 6.81
CA PRO A 38 12.47 -13.93 7.93
C PRO A 38 12.63 -12.45 7.57
N GLU A 39 13.41 -12.15 6.53
CA GLU A 39 13.72 -10.76 6.10
C GLU A 39 13.42 -10.55 4.61
N LEU A 40 12.65 -11.44 3.99
CA LEU A 40 12.38 -11.38 2.56
C LEU A 40 10.94 -11.77 2.26
N SER A 41 10.24 -10.88 1.56
CA SER A 41 8.89 -11.13 1.05
C SER A 41 8.83 -10.85 -0.45
N ARG A 42 7.97 -11.56 -1.16
CA ARG A 42 7.56 -11.25 -2.53
C ARG A 42 6.18 -10.61 -2.51
N ILE A 43 6.01 -9.57 -3.31
CA ILE A 43 4.72 -8.94 -3.56
C ILE A 43 4.35 -9.23 -5.01
N ASP A 44 3.25 -9.95 -5.22
CA ASP A 44 2.68 -10.22 -6.53
C ASP A 44 1.39 -9.39 -6.69
N THR A 45 1.44 -8.37 -7.55
CA THR A 45 0.29 -7.52 -7.86
C THR A 45 -0.37 -7.95 -9.16
N ARG A 46 -1.69 -8.16 -9.12
CA ARG A 46 -2.50 -8.48 -10.30
C ARG A 46 -3.66 -7.54 -10.41
N THR A 47 -3.67 -6.73 -11.45
CA THR A 47 -4.74 -5.78 -11.75
C THR A 47 -5.60 -6.30 -12.89
N ARG A 48 -6.92 -6.18 -12.73
CA ARG A 48 -7.89 -6.35 -13.81
C ARG A 48 -8.63 -5.05 -14.03
N VAL A 49 -8.60 -4.60 -15.27
CA VAL A 49 -9.35 -3.42 -15.70
C VAL A 49 -10.70 -3.85 -16.28
N LYS A 50 -11.67 -2.95 -16.19
CA LYS A 50 -12.99 -3.11 -16.79
C LYS A 50 -12.87 -3.34 -18.30
N ASN A 51 -13.66 -4.27 -18.83
CA ASN A 51 -13.75 -4.45 -20.28
C ASN A 51 -14.52 -3.27 -20.89
N ALA A 52 -13.78 -2.26 -21.36
CA ALA A 52 -14.31 -1.03 -21.96
C ALA A 52 -13.48 -0.65 -23.19
N SER A 53 -14.05 0.19 -24.05
CA SER A 53 -13.33 0.72 -25.21
C SER A 53 -12.26 1.72 -24.78
N SER A 54 -11.24 1.92 -25.61
CA SER A 54 -10.20 2.95 -25.38
C SER A 54 -10.79 4.35 -25.19
N TRP A 55 -11.90 4.66 -25.86
CA TRP A 55 -12.58 5.94 -25.70
C TRP A 55 -13.16 6.14 -24.29
N GLU A 56 -13.80 5.10 -23.73
CA GLU A 56 -14.33 5.17 -22.36
C GLU A 56 -13.21 5.28 -21.33
N PHE A 57 -12.08 4.61 -21.55
CA PHE A 57 -10.87 4.80 -20.74
C PHE A 57 -10.34 6.23 -20.83
N GLN A 58 -10.19 6.79 -22.03
CA GLN A 58 -9.70 8.15 -22.24
C GLN A 58 -10.59 9.19 -21.54
N LYS A 59 -11.91 9.00 -21.64
CA LYS A 59 -12.90 9.86 -20.98
C LYS A 59 -12.79 9.79 -19.45
N GLN A 60 -12.51 8.60 -18.90
CA GLN A 60 -12.29 8.46 -17.46
C GLN A 60 -10.98 9.15 -17.07
N GLU A 61 -9.89 8.90 -17.78
CA GLU A 61 -8.58 9.52 -17.54
C GLU A 61 -8.70 11.03 -17.48
N TRP A 62 -9.30 11.67 -18.49
CA TRP A 62 -9.49 13.12 -18.50
C TRP A 62 -10.29 13.65 -17.31
N ARG A 63 -11.19 12.84 -16.75
CA ARG A 63 -11.96 13.20 -15.55
C ARG A 63 -11.14 13.03 -14.27
N SER A 64 -10.27 12.03 -14.20
CA SER A 64 -9.54 11.64 -12.97
C SER A 64 -8.15 12.28 -12.86
N THR A 65 -7.47 12.55 -13.98
CA THR A 65 -6.12 13.12 -14.00
C THR A 65 -5.96 14.38 -13.14
N PRO A 66 -6.86 15.39 -13.20
CA PRO A 66 -6.68 16.59 -12.38
C PRO A 66 -6.78 16.31 -10.87
N PHE A 67 -7.59 15.33 -10.47
CA PHE A 67 -7.66 14.88 -9.08
C PHE A 67 -6.34 14.24 -8.67
N TRP A 68 -5.86 13.26 -9.44
CA TRP A 68 -4.62 12.55 -9.10
C TRP A 68 -3.40 13.49 -9.11
N MET A 69 -3.20 14.30 -10.15
CA MET A 69 -2.08 15.27 -10.20
C MET A 69 -2.05 16.24 -9.02
N LYS A 70 -3.19 16.53 -8.40
CA LYS A 70 -3.28 17.38 -7.21
C LYS A 70 -3.04 16.62 -5.89
N ASN A 71 -3.39 15.35 -5.83
CA ASN A 71 -3.41 14.57 -4.58
C ASN A 71 -2.31 13.51 -4.50
N THR A 72 -1.55 13.26 -5.57
CA THR A 72 -0.43 12.33 -5.60
C THR A 72 0.86 13.07 -5.92
N SER A 73 1.79 13.03 -4.99
CA SER A 73 3.16 13.50 -5.15
C SER A 73 4.07 12.58 -4.34
N GLY A 74 5.38 12.67 -4.57
CA GLY A 74 6.34 12.16 -3.61
C GLY A 74 6.07 12.72 -2.20
N LYS A 75 6.51 12.00 -1.17
CA LYS A 75 6.35 12.42 0.23
C LYS A 75 7.11 13.70 0.54
N TYR A 76 8.18 13.95 -0.19
CA TYR A 76 8.95 15.17 -0.13
C TYR A 76 9.46 15.58 -1.52
N ARG A 77 10.03 16.78 -1.59
CA ARG A 77 10.49 17.39 -2.84
C ARG A 77 11.81 16.76 -3.28
N SER A 78 12.09 16.79 -4.59
CA SER A 78 13.33 16.23 -5.15
C SER A 78 14.61 16.93 -4.68
N ASP A 79 14.54 18.18 -4.24
CA ASP A 79 15.68 18.88 -3.61
C ASP A 79 16.00 18.38 -2.19
N GLN A 80 15.15 17.52 -1.63
CA GLN A 80 15.34 16.82 -0.36
C GLN A 80 15.69 15.33 -0.56
N ALA A 81 15.85 14.89 -1.81
CA ALA A 81 16.18 13.52 -2.15
C ALA A 81 17.59 13.14 -1.68
N THR A 82 17.74 11.89 -1.24
CA THR A 82 19.05 11.32 -0.89
C THR A 82 19.84 10.85 -2.11
N GLY A 83 19.20 10.79 -3.28
CA GLY A 83 19.79 10.46 -4.58
C GLY A 83 18.78 10.68 -5.72
N GLU A 84 19.23 10.56 -6.98
CA GLU A 84 18.36 10.76 -8.16
C GLU A 84 17.22 9.72 -8.23
N ASP A 85 17.45 8.51 -7.70
CA ASP A 85 16.49 7.40 -7.72
C ASP A 85 15.77 7.20 -6.37
N ASP A 86 15.60 8.27 -5.57
CA ASP A 86 14.94 8.17 -4.27
C ASP A 86 13.44 7.83 -4.45
N PRO A 87 13.00 6.62 -4.03
CA PRO A 87 11.64 6.14 -4.28
C PRO A 87 10.59 7.03 -3.63
N MET A 88 10.93 7.72 -2.54
CA MET A 88 10.04 8.62 -1.82
C MET A 88 9.69 9.89 -2.60
N THR A 89 10.40 10.18 -3.69
CA THR A 89 10.15 11.35 -4.55
C THR A 89 9.40 11.01 -5.85
N SER A 90 9.30 9.73 -6.18
CA SER A 90 8.78 9.23 -7.45
C SER A 90 7.26 9.33 -7.58
N GLY A 91 6.53 9.30 -6.46
CA GLY A 91 5.07 9.12 -6.45
C GLY A 91 4.62 7.69 -6.78
N ASP A 92 5.56 6.74 -6.94
CA ASP A 92 5.26 5.32 -7.01
C ASP A 92 5.04 4.78 -5.59
N PHE A 93 3.77 4.56 -5.25
CA PHE A 93 3.35 4.03 -3.96
C PHE A 93 4.01 2.69 -3.61
N THR A 94 4.22 1.81 -4.60
CA THR A 94 4.78 0.47 -4.32
C THR A 94 6.27 0.58 -4.01
N ALA A 95 7.01 1.39 -4.78
CA ALA A 95 8.44 1.61 -4.53
C ALA A 95 8.67 2.30 -3.17
N GLU A 96 7.80 3.24 -2.82
CA GLU A 96 7.81 3.92 -1.52
C GLU A 96 7.62 2.94 -0.35
N ASP A 97 6.57 2.11 -0.39
CA ASP A 97 6.26 1.15 0.67
C ASP A 97 7.37 0.09 0.81
N ILE A 98 7.94 -0.37 -0.30
CA ILE A 98 9.10 -1.28 -0.29
C ILE A 98 10.28 -0.63 0.43
N TYR A 99 10.61 0.61 0.07
CA TYR A 99 11.70 1.34 0.72
C TYR A 99 11.47 1.50 2.21
N ALA A 100 10.26 1.93 2.63
CA ALA A 100 9.92 2.10 4.04
C ALA A 100 10.07 0.78 4.82
N CYS A 101 9.54 -0.33 4.29
CA CYS A 101 9.67 -1.65 4.90
C CYS A 101 11.13 -2.09 5.04
N GLU A 102 11.96 -1.87 4.00
CA GLU A 102 13.37 -2.23 4.04
C GLU A 102 14.16 -1.40 5.06
N GLN A 103 13.88 -0.10 5.18
CA GLN A 103 14.52 0.73 6.21
C GLN A 103 14.09 0.29 7.62
N GLN A 104 12.82 -0.05 7.82
CA GLN A 104 12.35 -0.61 9.10
C GLN A 104 13.07 -1.93 9.42
N GLN A 105 13.16 -2.87 8.48
CA GLN A 105 13.87 -4.14 8.69
C GLN A 105 15.35 -3.93 9.04
N LYS A 106 16.04 -2.97 8.40
CA LYS A 106 17.42 -2.61 8.75
C LYS A 106 17.52 -2.07 10.18
N SER A 107 16.56 -1.24 10.60
CA SER A 107 16.54 -0.64 11.93
C SER A 107 16.40 -1.69 13.06
N LEU A 108 15.71 -2.80 12.82
CA LEU A 108 15.52 -3.88 13.80
C LEU A 108 16.83 -4.53 14.25
N LYS A 109 17.92 -4.39 13.48
CA LYS A 109 19.25 -4.91 13.81
C LYS A 109 20.07 -3.95 14.68
N SER A 110 19.58 -2.73 14.88
CA SER A 110 20.28 -1.73 15.67
C SER A 110 20.30 -2.14 17.16
N PRO A 111 21.43 -2.02 17.87
CA PRO A 111 21.46 -2.22 19.32
C PRO A 111 20.68 -1.14 20.10
N TYR A 112 20.29 -0.06 19.43
CA TYR A 112 19.49 1.02 19.98
C TYR A 112 18.00 0.90 19.64
N PHE A 113 17.59 -0.17 18.95
CA PHE A 113 16.18 -0.38 18.63
C PHE A 113 15.39 -0.73 19.90
N GLU A 114 14.25 -0.07 20.07
CA GLU A 114 13.24 -0.41 21.07
C GLU A 114 11.83 -0.29 20.45
N VAL A 115 10.89 -1.09 20.96
CA VAL A 115 9.49 -1.00 20.53
C VAL A 115 8.86 0.23 21.17
N GLY A 116 8.47 1.19 20.32
CA GLY A 116 7.79 2.41 20.73
C GLY A 116 6.27 2.26 20.86
N ALA A 117 5.61 3.34 21.24
CA ALA A 117 4.15 3.41 21.26
C ALA A 117 3.59 3.42 19.83
N SER A 118 2.44 2.78 19.65
CA SER A 118 1.64 2.84 18.41
C SER A 118 0.50 3.86 18.56
N ALA A 119 0.18 4.57 17.49
CA ALA A 119 -0.85 5.60 17.48
C ALA A 119 -2.25 5.01 17.68
N GLU A 120 -3.01 5.52 18.65
CA GLU A 120 -4.36 5.01 18.96
C GLU A 120 -5.26 4.97 17.72
N GLN A 121 -5.24 6.03 16.91
CA GLN A 121 -5.95 6.13 15.64
C GLN A 121 -4.99 5.92 14.47
N GLY A 122 -5.46 5.26 13.41
CA GLY A 122 -4.69 5.03 12.18
C GLY A 122 -3.85 3.76 12.17
N GLU A 123 -3.36 3.29 13.33
CA GLU A 123 -2.53 2.07 13.43
C GLU A 123 -3.25 0.88 14.10
N SER A 124 -4.55 0.96 14.38
CA SER A 124 -5.28 -0.20 14.93
C SER A 124 -5.19 -1.45 14.07
N PRO A 125 -5.26 -1.39 12.72
CA PRO A 125 -5.14 -2.59 11.90
C PRO A 125 -3.77 -3.27 12.01
N VAL A 126 -2.70 -2.50 12.29
CA VAL A 126 -1.36 -3.06 12.52
C VAL A 126 -1.34 -3.85 13.83
N ARG A 127 -1.90 -3.29 14.91
CA ARG A 127 -2.01 -3.97 16.20
C ARG A 127 -2.89 -5.21 16.13
N GLU A 128 -4.01 -5.13 15.41
CA GLU A 128 -4.91 -6.27 15.18
C GLU A 128 -4.20 -7.40 14.41
N HIS A 129 -3.44 -7.07 13.36
CA HIS A 129 -2.62 -8.05 12.65
C HIS A 129 -1.59 -8.72 13.56
N GLN A 130 -0.87 -7.93 14.38
CA GLN A 130 0.10 -8.45 15.35
C GLN A 130 -0.56 -9.37 16.38
N GLN A 131 -1.76 -9.02 16.85
CA GLN A 131 -2.50 -9.85 17.80
C GLN A 131 -2.89 -11.20 17.21
N ILE A 132 -3.32 -11.27 15.94
CA ILE A 132 -3.60 -12.55 15.25
C ILE A 132 -2.37 -13.44 15.23
N VAL A 133 -1.19 -12.87 14.97
CA VAL A 133 0.09 -13.63 14.98
C VAL A 133 0.41 -14.13 16.38
N LEU A 134 0.26 -13.29 17.41
CA LEU A 134 0.49 -13.67 18.81
C LEU A 134 -0.44 -14.78 19.26
N ASP A 135 -1.74 -14.66 18.97
CA ASP A 135 -2.73 -15.68 19.32
C ASP A 135 -2.37 -17.02 18.67
N TYR A 136 -2.01 -17.01 17.39
CA TYR A 136 -1.54 -18.22 16.68
C TYR A 136 -0.29 -18.82 17.33
N MET A 137 0.71 -18.00 17.69
CA MET A 137 1.93 -18.45 18.36
C MET A 137 1.67 -19.05 19.74
N GLU A 138 0.65 -18.55 20.45
CA GLU A 138 0.23 -19.03 21.76
C GLU A 138 -0.76 -20.22 21.68
N GLY A 139 -1.12 -20.68 20.47
CA GLY A 139 -2.06 -21.77 20.26
C GLY A 139 -3.52 -21.41 20.51
N ARG A 140 -3.84 -20.11 20.56
CA ARG A 140 -5.20 -19.59 20.54
C ARG A 140 -5.65 -19.52 19.08
N ARG A 141 -6.88 -19.95 18.82
CA ARG A 141 -7.42 -20.05 17.45
C ARG A 141 -7.64 -18.68 16.84
#